data_AF-A0A3R9LEK7-F1
#
_entry.id   AF-A0A3R9LEK7-F1
#
_cell.length_a   1.000
_cell.length_b   1.000
_cell.length_c   1.000
_cell.angle_alpha   90.00
_cell.angle_beta   90.00
_cell.angle_gamma   90.00
#
_symmetry.space_group_name_H-M   'P 1'
#
loop_
_entity.id
_entity.type
_entity.pdbx_description
1 polymer ?
#
loop_
_entity_poly.entity_id
_entity_poly.type
_entity_poly.pdbx_seq_one_letter_code
_entity_poly.pdbx_strand_id
1 'polypeptide(L)'
;MTDIKTLALKYGGYTSLDKVYLDQLLAGKTEQEQLALITPPPSVVNAYFAELYQKKSPEVATDYFAELSQELNLYNTEPSFTLESKPFIRLNLSGKSFGFCYESDGLGRIFSENKEVISEDLFFEIAQIFPHQLVFEESGKIYMKAVGDEEVVSVESLTALTDLESLADGRKRLKGYSQEDLLQEAAAFSGKRYFRSENRTAMLYID
;
A
#
# COMPACT_ATOMS: atom_id res chain seq x y z
N MET A 1 2.94 22.37 -11.44
CA MET A 1 2.86 22.54 -9.98
C MET A 1 1.45 22.97 -9.64
N THR A 2 0.74 22.14 -8.86
CA THR A 2 -0.59 22.46 -8.34
C THR A 2 -0.47 23.63 -7.36
N ASP A 3 -1.41 24.57 -7.39
CA ASP A 3 -1.43 25.72 -6.48
C ASP A 3 -1.66 25.27 -5.02
N ILE A 4 -0.81 25.70 -4.08
CA ILE A 4 -0.85 25.30 -2.66
C ILE A 4 -2.21 25.57 -2.03
N LYS A 5 -2.88 26.68 -2.38
CA LYS A 5 -4.22 26.96 -1.84
C LYS A 5 -5.24 25.95 -2.34
N THR A 6 -5.12 25.50 -3.59
CA THR A 6 -5.97 24.45 -4.13
C THR A 6 -5.77 23.13 -3.38
N LEU A 7 -4.53 22.79 -3.03
CA LEU A 7 -4.22 21.63 -2.18
C LEU A 7 -4.77 21.77 -0.76
N ALA A 8 -4.67 22.96 -0.16
CA ALA A 8 -5.24 23.25 1.15
C ALA A 8 -6.76 23.04 1.18
N LEU A 9 -7.46 23.47 0.12
CA LEU A 9 -8.90 23.30 -0.03
C LEU A 9 -9.29 21.84 -0.29
N LYS A 10 -8.47 21.10 -1.05
CA LYS A 10 -8.76 19.71 -1.41
C LYS A 10 -8.47 18.74 -0.27
N TYR A 11 -7.35 18.92 0.42
CA TYR A 11 -6.84 17.97 1.40
C TYR A 11 -6.77 18.56 2.81
N GLY A 12 -6.31 19.80 2.96
CA GLY A 12 -5.99 20.43 4.25
C GLY A 12 -7.19 20.80 5.14
N GLY A 13 -8.41 20.47 4.74
CA GLY A 13 -9.63 20.77 5.52
C GLY A 13 -10.07 22.24 5.48
N TYR A 14 -9.48 23.05 4.59
CA TYR A 14 -9.88 24.43 4.38
C TYR A 14 -11.06 24.53 3.41
N THR A 15 -11.84 25.60 3.55
CA THR A 15 -12.97 25.92 2.67
C THR A 15 -12.68 27.14 1.83
N SER A 16 -13.52 27.41 0.81
CA SER A 16 -13.37 28.59 -0.03
C SER A 16 -13.43 29.92 0.75
N LEU A 17 -13.98 29.92 1.97
CA LEU A 17 -14.04 31.07 2.85
C LEU A 17 -12.67 31.40 3.47
N ASP A 18 -11.76 30.43 3.54
CA ASP A 18 -10.45 30.56 4.20
C ASP A 18 -9.36 31.12 3.28
N LYS A 19 -9.68 31.47 2.03
CA LYS A 19 -8.67 31.90 1.03
C LYS A 19 -7.80 33.08 1.50
N VAL A 20 -8.42 34.11 2.09
CA VAL A 20 -7.69 35.28 2.60
C VAL A 20 -6.81 34.91 3.80
N TYR A 21 -7.28 34.01 4.65
CA TYR A 21 -6.50 33.49 5.76
C TYR A 21 -5.30 32.68 5.25
N LEU A 22 -5.50 31.82 4.25
CA LEU A 22 -4.42 31.05 3.62
C LEU A 22 -3.37 31.96 2.99
N ASP A 23 -3.76 33.05 2.32
CA ASP A 23 -2.79 34.02 1.77
C ASP A 23 -1.85 34.56 2.85
N GLN A 24 -2.38 34.87 4.03
CA GLN A 24 -1.57 35.36 5.16
C GLN A 24 -0.76 34.23 5.83
N LEU A 25 -1.36 33.05 6.02
CA LEU A 25 -0.72 31.90 6.65
C LEU A 25 0.50 31.43 5.84
N LEU A 26 0.40 31.46 4.51
CA LEU A 26 1.42 30.95 3.59
C LEU A 26 2.47 32.02 3.21
N ALA A 27 2.19 33.31 3.46
CA ALA A 27 3.08 34.41 3.09
C ALA A 27 4.47 34.28 3.74
N GLY A 28 5.52 34.44 2.91
CA GLY A 28 6.91 34.42 3.36
C GLY A 28 7.45 33.05 3.76
N LYS A 29 6.66 31.98 3.63
CA LYS A 29 7.07 30.60 3.92
C LYS A 29 7.65 29.92 2.68
N THR A 30 8.57 29.00 2.91
CA THR A 30 9.06 28.07 1.89
C THR A 30 7.96 27.10 1.48
N GLU A 31 8.07 26.51 0.30
CA GLU A 31 7.10 25.51 -0.19
C GLU A 31 6.97 24.32 0.78
N GLN A 32 8.07 23.85 1.37
CA GLN A 32 8.05 22.77 2.34
C GLN A 32 7.26 23.14 3.61
N GLU A 33 7.44 24.35 4.13
CA GLU A 33 6.67 24.84 5.29
C GLU A 33 5.19 25.01 4.95
N GLN A 34 4.89 25.47 3.73
CA GLN A 34 3.52 25.60 3.25
C GLN A 34 2.84 24.23 3.16
N LEU A 35 3.49 23.24 2.56
CA LEU A 35 2.99 21.87 2.49
C LEU A 35 2.77 21.28 3.89
N ALA A 36 3.72 21.47 4.81
CA ALA A 36 3.58 21.00 6.19
C ALA A 36 2.36 21.61 6.90
N LEU A 37 2.05 22.90 6.65
CA LEU A 37 0.90 23.57 7.25
C LEU A 37 -0.44 23.10 6.71
N ILE A 38 -0.50 22.76 5.41
CA ILE A 38 -1.74 22.31 4.77
C ILE A 38 -1.92 20.79 4.81
N THR A 39 -0.89 20.05 5.23
CA THR A 39 -0.97 18.59 5.35
C THR A 39 -1.89 18.21 6.50
N PRO A 40 -2.91 17.39 6.26
CA PRO A 40 -3.81 16.97 7.33
C PRO A 40 -3.08 16.22 8.44
N PRO A 41 -3.52 16.34 9.70
CA PRO A 41 -2.99 15.53 10.78
C PRO A 41 -3.10 14.03 10.48
N PRO A 42 -2.18 13.18 10.97
CA PRO A 42 -2.21 11.74 10.72
C PRO A 42 -3.55 11.08 11.07
N SER A 43 -4.21 11.52 12.14
CA SER A 43 -5.52 11.01 12.54
C SER A 43 -6.61 11.26 11.49
N VAL A 44 -6.59 12.40 10.81
CA VAL A 44 -7.54 12.76 9.75
C VAL A 44 -7.28 11.90 8.51
N VAL A 45 -6.01 11.75 8.12
CA VAL A 45 -5.62 10.89 7.00
C VAL A 45 -6.07 9.45 7.24
N ASN A 46 -5.83 8.92 8.44
CA ASN A 46 -6.25 7.57 8.84
C ASN A 46 -7.76 7.39 8.84
N ALA A 47 -8.51 8.34 9.42
CA ALA A 47 -9.97 8.27 9.48
C ALA A 47 -10.58 8.29 8.07
N TYR A 48 -10.09 9.17 7.20
CA TYR A 48 -10.58 9.28 5.83
C TYR A 48 -10.21 8.06 4.98
N PHE A 49 -8.99 7.54 5.12
CA PHE A 49 -8.59 6.29 4.48
C PHE A 49 -9.50 5.12 4.91
N ALA A 50 -9.74 4.96 6.21
CA ALA A 50 -10.62 3.93 6.73
C ALA A 50 -12.06 4.08 6.22
N GLU A 51 -12.56 5.32 6.11
CA GLU A 51 -13.87 5.60 5.55
C GLU A 51 -13.97 5.18 4.08
N LEU A 52 -13.00 5.56 3.24
CA LEU A 52 -12.96 5.16 1.83
C LEU A 52 -12.85 3.64 1.70
N TYR A 53 -11.99 3.02 2.49
CA TYR A 53 -11.78 1.57 2.49
C TYR A 53 -13.09 0.83 2.80
N GLN A 54 -13.84 1.29 3.80
CA GLN A 54 -15.09 0.67 4.23
C GLN A 54 -16.27 0.97 3.30
N LYS A 55 -16.39 2.22 2.80
CA LYS A 55 -17.57 2.66 2.04
C LYS A 55 -17.44 2.46 0.53
N LYS A 56 -16.22 2.31 0.02
CA LYS A 56 -15.94 2.20 -1.43
C LYS A 56 -15.21 0.91 -1.73
N SER A 57 -13.90 0.87 -1.53
CA SER A 57 -13.07 -0.32 -1.73
C SER A 57 -11.66 -0.06 -1.19
N PRO A 58 -10.86 -1.13 -0.96
CA PRO A 58 -9.43 -1.01 -0.68
C PRO A 58 -8.68 -0.18 -1.74
N GLU A 59 -9.00 -0.41 -3.01
CA GLU A 59 -8.38 0.29 -4.16
C GLU A 59 -8.62 1.79 -4.13
N VAL A 60 -9.87 2.23 -3.95
CA VAL A 60 -10.20 3.66 -3.86
C VAL A 60 -9.48 4.34 -2.69
N ALA A 61 -9.30 3.64 -1.57
CA ALA A 61 -8.57 4.17 -0.43
C ALA A 61 -7.06 4.30 -0.72
N THR A 62 -6.45 3.29 -1.33
CA THR A 62 -5.02 3.33 -1.70
C THR A 62 -4.73 4.34 -2.80
N ASP A 63 -5.65 4.53 -3.75
CA ASP A 63 -5.53 5.50 -4.84
C ASP A 63 -5.60 6.92 -4.30
N TYR A 64 -6.57 7.19 -3.42
CA TYR A 64 -6.65 8.47 -2.72
C TYR A 64 -5.36 8.76 -1.94
N PHE A 65 -4.85 7.77 -1.22
CA PHE A 65 -3.63 7.96 -0.43
C PHE A 65 -2.38 8.11 -1.30
N ALA A 66 -2.33 7.48 -2.47
CA ALA A 66 -1.27 7.68 -3.46
C ALA A 66 -1.30 9.12 -4.00
N GLU A 67 -2.48 9.60 -4.42
CA GLU A 67 -2.67 10.97 -4.91
C GLU A 67 -2.30 12.01 -3.83
N LEU A 68 -2.78 11.81 -2.60
CA LEU A 68 -2.42 12.64 -1.45
C LEU A 68 -0.90 12.65 -1.22
N SER A 69 -0.26 11.48 -1.30
CA SER A 69 1.17 11.34 -1.08
C SER A 69 2.00 12.04 -2.15
N GLN A 70 1.53 12.03 -3.40
CA GLN A 70 2.16 12.74 -4.49
C GLN A 70 1.99 14.26 -4.34
N GLU A 71 0.75 14.74 -4.21
CA GLU A 71 0.42 16.17 -4.21
C GLU A 71 0.98 16.90 -2.98
N LEU A 72 1.05 16.23 -1.81
CA LEU A 72 1.59 16.80 -0.58
C LEU A 72 3.05 16.39 -0.29
N ASN A 73 3.72 15.73 -1.24
CA ASN A 73 5.10 15.27 -1.10
C ASN A 73 5.32 14.40 0.17
N LEU A 74 4.47 13.40 0.37
CA LEU A 74 4.45 12.53 1.55
C LEU A 74 5.23 11.22 1.37
N TYR A 75 5.89 11.02 0.23
CA TYR A 75 6.74 9.84 0.04
C TYR A 75 7.81 9.71 1.14
N ASN A 76 8.02 8.50 1.64
CA ASN A 76 8.91 8.27 2.78
C ASN A 76 9.68 6.96 2.63
N THR A 77 11.00 7.06 2.49
CA THR A 77 11.94 5.93 2.35
C THR A 77 12.31 5.29 3.69
N GLU A 78 12.20 6.06 4.79
CA GLU A 78 12.56 5.64 6.14
C GLU A 78 11.45 6.02 7.13
N PRO A 79 10.24 5.43 6.97
CA PRO A 79 9.12 5.74 7.84
C PRO A 79 9.35 5.16 9.25
N SER A 80 8.86 5.87 10.27
CA SER A 80 9.06 5.49 11.67
C SER A 80 7.89 5.91 12.55
N PHE A 81 7.55 5.06 13.51
CA PHE A 81 6.61 5.39 14.59
C PHE A 81 7.23 6.33 15.64
N THR A 82 8.56 6.35 15.77
CA THR A 82 9.26 7.18 16.77
C THR A 82 9.51 8.61 16.27
N LEU A 83 9.73 8.76 14.97
CA LEU A 83 9.94 10.02 14.30
C LEU A 83 8.98 10.14 13.11
N GLU A 84 7.71 10.34 13.42
CA GLU A 84 6.67 10.49 12.40
C GLU A 84 6.74 11.89 11.77
N SER A 85 7.53 12.02 10.72
CA SER A 85 7.69 13.28 9.97
C SER A 85 6.65 13.50 8.88
N LYS A 86 6.03 12.42 8.40
CA LYS A 86 5.00 12.40 7.35
C LYS A 86 3.91 11.40 7.78
N PRO A 87 2.62 11.74 7.58
CA PRO A 87 1.54 10.85 7.98
C PRO A 87 1.60 9.53 7.20
N PHE A 88 1.24 8.44 7.87
CA PHE A 88 1.10 7.12 7.28
C PHE A 88 -0.17 6.44 7.82
N ILE A 89 -0.67 5.45 7.07
CA ILE A 89 -1.85 4.69 7.47
C ILE A 89 -1.45 3.67 8.54
N ARG A 90 -2.13 3.70 9.68
CA ARG A 90 -1.98 2.75 10.78
C ARG A 90 -2.76 1.48 10.44
N LEU A 91 -2.09 0.35 10.52
CA LEU A 91 -2.63 -0.99 10.32
C LEU A 91 -2.48 -1.79 11.60
N ASN A 92 -3.44 -2.68 11.85
CA ASN A 92 -3.33 -3.71 12.87
C ASN A 92 -3.22 -5.05 12.15
N LEU A 93 -2.05 -5.68 12.22
CA LEU A 93 -1.80 -6.99 11.63
C LEU A 93 -1.52 -7.97 12.76
N SER A 94 -2.37 -8.98 12.92
CA SER A 94 -2.27 -9.99 13.98
C SER A 94 -2.12 -9.39 15.38
N GLY A 95 -2.83 -8.29 15.66
CA GLY A 95 -2.78 -7.58 16.94
C GLY A 95 -1.59 -6.62 17.11
N LYS A 96 -0.69 -6.53 16.13
CA LYS A 96 0.52 -5.69 16.17
C LYS A 96 0.35 -4.44 15.31
N SER A 97 1.05 -3.37 15.69
CA SER A 97 1.04 -2.09 14.98
C SER A 97 1.95 -2.12 13.75
N PHE A 98 1.37 -1.81 12.60
CA PHE A 98 2.08 -1.57 11.35
C PHE A 98 1.69 -0.22 10.75
N GLY A 99 2.56 0.31 9.90
CA GLY A 99 2.35 1.51 9.12
C GLY A 99 2.40 1.20 7.63
N PHE A 100 1.62 1.94 6.85
CA PHE A 100 1.62 1.96 5.40
C PHE A 100 1.84 3.37 4.88
N CYS A 101 2.92 3.55 4.11
CA CYS A 101 3.18 4.77 3.34
C CYS A 101 3.58 4.40 1.91
N TYR A 102 3.67 5.38 1.03
CA TYR A 102 4.36 5.21 -0.25
C TYR A 102 5.82 5.63 -0.10
N GLU A 103 6.74 4.81 -0.58
CA GLU A 103 8.17 5.14 -0.63
C GLU A 103 8.49 5.98 -1.88
N SER A 104 7.79 5.69 -2.97
CA SER A 104 7.82 6.44 -4.23
C SER A 104 6.51 6.25 -4.97
N ASP A 105 6.40 6.84 -6.16
CA ASP A 105 5.24 6.63 -7.03
C ASP A 105 5.00 5.13 -7.31
N GLY A 106 3.76 4.69 -7.11
CA GLY A 106 3.33 3.30 -7.25
C GLY A 106 3.95 2.26 -6.30
N LEU A 107 4.84 2.64 -5.38
CA LEU A 107 5.56 1.71 -4.50
C LEU A 107 5.17 1.93 -3.03
N GLY A 108 4.26 1.10 -2.54
CA GLY A 108 3.83 1.07 -1.15
C GLY A 108 4.84 0.37 -0.26
N ARG A 109 4.94 0.79 1.00
CA ARG A 109 5.85 0.26 2.02
C ARG A 109 5.06 -0.08 3.29
N ILE A 110 5.18 -1.32 3.75
CA ILE A 110 4.63 -1.77 5.04
C ILE A 110 5.76 -1.93 6.07
N PHE A 111 5.64 -1.30 7.23
CA PHE A 111 6.67 -1.36 8.27
C PHE A 111 6.04 -1.52 9.65
N SER A 112 6.71 -2.25 10.54
CA SER A 112 6.22 -2.50 11.89
C SER A 112 6.70 -1.43 12.86
N GLU A 113 5.93 -1.18 13.92
CA GLU A 113 6.36 -0.30 15.02
C GLU A 113 7.55 -0.90 15.79
N ASN A 114 7.46 -2.20 16.08
CA ASN A 114 8.52 -2.97 16.74
C ASN A 114 9.16 -3.91 15.72
N LYS A 115 10.36 -4.44 15.99
CA LYS A 115 11.00 -5.41 15.11
C LYS A 115 10.14 -6.67 15.02
N GLU A 116 9.68 -7.00 13.82
CA GLU A 116 8.87 -8.19 13.54
C GLU A 116 9.59 -9.13 12.59
N VAL A 117 9.25 -10.42 12.67
CA VAL A 117 9.70 -11.42 11.69
C VAL A 117 8.84 -11.26 10.44
N ILE A 118 9.50 -11.10 9.29
CA ILE A 118 8.83 -11.11 8.00
C ILE A 118 8.60 -12.57 7.62
N SER A 119 7.33 -12.97 7.54
CA SER A 119 6.89 -14.34 7.19
C SER A 119 5.89 -14.33 6.05
N GLU A 120 5.68 -15.49 5.44
CA GLU A 120 4.68 -15.70 4.39
C GLU A 120 3.24 -15.45 4.89
N ASP A 121 2.94 -15.83 6.14
CA ASP A 121 1.67 -15.53 6.79
C ASP A 121 1.39 -14.02 6.84
N LEU A 122 2.42 -13.23 7.19
CA LEU A 122 2.32 -11.77 7.21
C LEU A 122 2.07 -11.22 5.80
N PHE A 123 2.71 -11.77 4.77
CA PHE A 123 2.45 -11.34 3.40
C PHE A 123 1.02 -11.65 2.95
N PHE A 124 0.50 -12.83 3.28
CA PHE A 124 -0.89 -13.15 2.96
C PHE A 124 -1.88 -12.31 3.77
N GLU A 125 -1.60 -12.00 5.02
CA GLU A 125 -2.41 -11.09 5.84
C GLU A 125 -2.48 -9.70 5.18
N ILE A 126 -1.34 -9.14 4.77
CA ILE A 126 -1.29 -7.86 4.06
C ILE A 126 -2.03 -7.95 2.73
N ALA A 127 -1.83 -9.04 1.98
CA ALA A 127 -2.46 -9.26 0.68
C ALA A 127 -3.99 -9.40 0.77
N GLN A 128 -4.52 -9.88 1.91
CA GLN A 128 -5.96 -9.92 2.17
C GLN A 128 -6.55 -8.52 2.40
N ILE A 129 -5.77 -7.62 2.98
CA ILE A 129 -6.16 -6.22 3.19
C ILE A 129 -6.06 -5.44 1.87
N PHE A 130 -5.09 -5.76 1.02
CA PHE A 130 -4.87 -5.08 -0.25
C PHE A 130 -4.97 -6.06 -1.44
N PRO A 131 -6.18 -6.55 -1.77
CA PRO A 131 -6.37 -7.64 -2.74
C PRO A 131 -5.96 -7.28 -4.19
N HIS A 132 -5.88 -5.98 -4.50
CA HIS A 132 -5.46 -5.42 -5.79
C HIS A 132 -3.95 -5.19 -5.90
N GLN A 133 -3.18 -5.47 -4.85
CA GLN A 133 -1.74 -5.26 -4.79
C GLN A 133 -0.98 -6.59 -4.72
N LEU A 134 0.24 -6.60 -5.25
CA LEU A 134 1.26 -7.61 -5.00
C LEU A 134 2.10 -7.20 -3.80
N VAL A 135 2.15 -8.07 -2.80
CA VAL A 135 2.99 -7.90 -1.60
C VAL A 135 4.28 -8.68 -1.78
N PHE A 136 5.43 -8.10 -1.47
CA PHE A 136 6.71 -8.78 -1.62
C PHE A 136 7.77 -8.25 -0.66
N GLU A 137 8.87 -8.99 -0.59
CA GLU A 137 10.06 -8.66 0.19
C GLU A 137 11.17 -8.14 -0.71
N GLU A 138 11.88 -7.12 -0.26
CA GLU A 138 13.12 -6.67 -0.86
C GLU A 138 14.04 -6.04 0.20
N SER A 139 15.25 -6.59 0.38
CA SER A 139 16.27 -6.04 1.29
C SER A 139 15.83 -5.87 2.76
N GLY A 140 15.10 -6.84 3.29
CA GLY A 140 14.50 -6.84 4.63
C GLY A 140 13.26 -5.96 4.77
N LYS A 141 12.67 -5.50 3.64
CA LYS A 141 11.58 -4.53 3.60
C LYS A 141 10.39 -5.12 2.82
N ILE A 142 9.19 -5.01 3.39
CA ILE A 142 7.89 -5.36 2.78
C ILE A 142 7.38 -4.22 1.88
N TYR A 143 7.11 -4.55 0.62
CA TYR A 143 6.61 -3.62 -0.39
C TYR A 143 5.29 -4.08 -0.97
N MET A 144 4.56 -3.12 -1.54
CA MET A 144 3.34 -3.34 -2.31
C MET A 144 3.40 -2.59 -3.63
N LYS A 145 2.92 -3.22 -4.70
CA LYS A 145 2.76 -2.58 -6.02
C LYS A 145 1.51 -3.13 -6.72
N ALA A 146 0.94 -2.37 -7.64
CA ALA A 146 -0.22 -2.83 -8.42
C ALA A 146 0.10 -4.13 -9.16
N VAL A 147 -0.90 -5.02 -9.32
CA VAL A 147 -0.70 -6.32 -9.97
C VAL A 147 -0.32 -6.21 -11.46
N GLY A 148 -0.77 -5.11 -12.11
CA GLY A 148 -0.65 -4.90 -13.55
C GLY A 148 -1.67 -5.73 -14.34
N ASP A 149 -1.58 -5.67 -15.67
CA ASP A 149 -2.37 -6.54 -16.53
C ASP A 149 -1.81 -7.96 -16.52
N GLU A 150 -2.70 -8.96 -16.50
CA GLU A 150 -2.33 -10.37 -16.42
C GLU A 150 -3.00 -11.16 -17.55
N GLU A 151 -2.20 -11.86 -18.34
CA GLU A 151 -2.70 -12.78 -19.37
C GLU A 151 -2.21 -14.20 -19.06
N VAL A 152 -3.17 -15.09 -18.77
CA VAL A 152 -2.88 -16.51 -18.49
C VAL A 152 -2.76 -17.26 -19.82
N VAL A 153 -1.59 -17.86 -20.05
CA VAL A 153 -1.29 -18.62 -21.26
C VAL A 153 -1.62 -20.10 -21.10
N SER A 154 -1.41 -20.66 -19.91
CA SER A 154 -1.73 -22.06 -19.61
C SER A 154 -2.03 -22.27 -18.13
N VAL A 155 -2.82 -23.31 -17.86
CA VAL A 155 -3.19 -23.75 -16.50
C VAL A 155 -2.89 -25.24 -16.37
N GLU A 156 -2.22 -25.62 -15.29
CA GLU A 156 -1.90 -27.00 -14.91
C GLU A 156 -2.36 -27.24 -13.47
N SER A 157 -3.12 -28.30 -13.21
CA SER A 157 -3.49 -28.68 -11.85
C SER A 157 -2.35 -29.48 -11.21
N LEU A 158 -1.65 -28.90 -10.23
CA LEU A 158 -0.56 -29.57 -9.51
C LEU A 158 -1.11 -30.52 -8.45
N THR A 159 -2.14 -30.07 -7.74
CA THR A 159 -2.85 -30.85 -6.73
C THR A 159 -4.35 -30.60 -6.82
N ALA A 160 -5.15 -31.33 -6.04
CA ALA A 160 -6.59 -31.08 -5.95
C ALA A 160 -6.95 -29.68 -5.40
N LEU A 161 -5.98 -28.97 -4.80
CA LEU A 161 -6.19 -27.68 -4.13
C LEU A 161 -5.31 -26.56 -4.70
N THR A 162 -4.46 -26.84 -5.70
CA THR A 162 -3.49 -25.88 -6.23
C THR A 162 -3.33 -26.03 -7.74
N ASP A 163 -3.57 -24.93 -8.43
CA ASP A 163 -3.31 -24.78 -9.86
C ASP A 163 -2.06 -23.94 -10.07
N LEU A 164 -1.31 -24.26 -11.12
CA LEU A 164 -0.20 -23.49 -11.65
C LEU A 164 -0.64 -22.82 -12.95
N GLU A 165 -0.61 -21.51 -12.97
CA GLU A 165 -0.86 -20.68 -14.14
C GLU A 165 0.47 -20.12 -14.66
N SER A 166 0.70 -20.22 -15.97
CA SER A 166 1.82 -19.54 -16.64
C SER A 166 1.31 -18.26 -17.28
N LEU A 167 1.95 -17.13 -16.97
CA LEU A 167 1.57 -15.82 -17.48
C LEU A 167 2.36 -15.47 -18.74
N ALA A 168 1.79 -14.62 -19.60
CA ALA A 168 2.41 -14.21 -20.87
C ALA A 168 3.73 -13.44 -20.69
N ASP A 169 3.93 -12.82 -19.52
CA ASP A 169 5.16 -12.12 -19.14
C ASP A 169 6.25 -13.06 -18.59
N GLY A 170 6.00 -14.37 -18.55
CA GLY A 170 6.94 -15.39 -18.10
C GLY A 170 6.82 -15.75 -16.61
N ARG A 171 6.06 -14.99 -15.83
CA ARG A 171 5.84 -15.32 -14.41
C ARG A 171 4.99 -16.58 -14.26
N LYS A 172 5.22 -17.29 -13.15
CA LYS A 172 4.36 -18.40 -12.71
C LYS A 172 3.47 -17.93 -11.58
N ARG A 173 2.21 -18.33 -11.57
CA ARG A 173 1.26 -18.06 -10.49
C ARG A 173 0.69 -19.37 -9.95
N LEU A 174 1.00 -19.68 -8.70
CA LEU A 174 0.28 -20.70 -7.94
C LEU A 174 -0.99 -20.09 -7.38
N LYS A 175 -2.10 -20.83 -7.47
CA LYS A 175 -3.43 -20.37 -7.05
C LYS A 175 -4.16 -21.48 -6.31
N GLY A 176 -4.72 -21.17 -5.14
CA GLY A 176 -5.38 -22.16 -4.30
C GLY A 176 -6.13 -21.55 -3.12
N TYR A 177 -6.90 -22.37 -2.40
CA TYR A 177 -7.67 -21.94 -1.22
C TYR A 177 -6.93 -22.15 0.11
N SER A 178 -5.89 -22.98 0.11
CA SER A 178 -5.07 -23.31 1.27
C SER A 178 -3.70 -22.66 1.11
N GLN A 179 -3.35 -21.75 2.03
CA GLN A 179 -2.05 -21.08 2.03
C GLN A 179 -0.92 -22.07 2.29
N GLU A 180 -1.15 -23.05 3.18
CA GLU A 180 -0.18 -24.09 3.52
C GLU A 180 0.16 -24.97 2.32
N ASP A 181 -0.86 -25.51 1.63
CA ASP A 181 -0.65 -26.34 0.45
C ASP A 181 0.05 -25.54 -0.66
N LEU A 182 -0.37 -24.30 -0.85
CA LEU A 182 0.20 -23.41 -1.87
C LEU A 182 1.68 -23.08 -1.60
N LEU A 183 2.06 -22.90 -0.33
CA LEU A 183 3.46 -22.69 0.08
C LEU A 183 4.30 -23.97 -0.05
N GLN A 184 3.71 -25.13 0.21
CA GLN A 184 4.36 -26.42 -0.02
C GLN A 184 4.71 -26.62 -1.50
N GLU A 185 3.75 -26.38 -2.40
CA GLU A 185 3.99 -26.47 -3.85
C GLU A 185 4.98 -25.41 -4.33
N ALA A 186 4.95 -24.21 -3.73
CA ALA A 186 5.91 -23.14 -4.04
C ALA A 186 7.37 -23.49 -3.75
N ALA A 187 7.64 -24.47 -2.90
CA ALA A 187 9.00 -24.91 -2.59
C ALA A 187 9.71 -25.56 -3.79
N ALA A 188 8.96 -26.04 -4.78
CA ALA A 188 9.50 -26.59 -6.02
C ALA A 188 10.04 -25.51 -6.98
N PHE A 189 9.79 -24.22 -6.69
CA PHE A 189 10.16 -23.10 -7.55
C PHE A 189 11.15 -22.17 -6.86
N SER A 190 12.17 -21.77 -7.61
CA SER A 190 13.09 -20.69 -7.24
C SER A 190 12.66 -19.40 -7.92
N GLY A 191 12.81 -18.26 -7.24
CA GLY A 191 12.50 -16.96 -7.82
C GLY A 191 12.06 -15.95 -6.76
N LYS A 192 11.89 -14.69 -7.16
CA LYS A 192 11.30 -13.68 -6.28
C LYS A 192 9.81 -13.97 -6.15
N ARG A 193 9.31 -13.96 -4.91
CA ARG A 193 7.94 -14.30 -4.58
C ARG A 193 7.11 -13.04 -4.35
N TYR A 194 5.88 -13.05 -4.89
CA TYR A 194 4.88 -12.01 -4.63
C TYR A 194 3.58 -12.65 -4.21
N PHE A 195 2.90 -12.03 -3.26
CA PHE A 195 1.73 -12.56 -2.61
C PHE A 195 0.53 -11.71 -2.97
N ARG A 196 -0.59 -12.35 -3.30
CA ARG A 196 -1.90 -11.71 -3.49
C ARG A 196 -2.97 -12.59 -2.88
N SER A 197 -4.05 -11.98 -2.42
CA SER A 197 -5.22 -12.72 -1.96
C SER A 197 -6.47 -12.02 -2.46
N GLU A 198 -7.33 -12.74 -3.17
CA GLU A 198 -8.56 -12.19 -3.71
C GLU A 198 -9.68 -13.23 -3.61
N ASN A 199 -10.86 -12.84 -3.13
CA ASN A 199 -12.02 -13.72 -3.01
C ASN A 199 -11.73 -15.05 -2.30
N ARG A 200 -10.96 -15.01 -1.19
CA ARG A 200 -10.50 -16.16 -0.40
C ARG A 200 -9.54 -17.12 -1.13
N THR A 201 -9.05 -16.71 -2.30
CA THR A 201 -8.04 -17.43 -3.05
C THR A 201 -6.68 -16.81 -2.77
N ALA A 202 -5.76 -17.63 -2.26
CA ALA A 202 -4.37 -17.27 -2.13
C ALA A 202 -3.69 -17.43 -3.50
N MET A 203 -2.83 -16.46 -3.85
CA MET A 203 -2.03 -16.49 -5.06
C MET A 203 -0.58 -16.16 -4.70
N LEU A 204 0.34 -16.93 -5.27
CA LEU A 204 1.77 -16.71 -5.16
C LEU A 204 2.38 -16.64 -6.55
N TYR A 205 2.97 -15.50 -6.86
CA TYR A 205 3.67 -15.25 -8.11
C TYR A 205 5.15 -15.52 -7.90
N ILE A 206 5.78 -16.09 -8.92
CA ILE A 206 7.21 -16.41 -8.94
C ILE A 206 7.77 -15.88 -10.27
N ASP A 207 8.76 -15.00 -10.16
CA ASP A 207 9.59 -14.52 -11.28
C ASP A 207 10.70 -15.51 -11.64
#